data_AF-A0A1Q3SL49-F1
#
_entry.id   AF-A0A1Q3SL49-F1
#
_cell.length_a   1.000
_cell.length_b   1.000
_cell.length_c   1.000
_cell.angle_alpha   90.00
_cell.angle_beta   90.00
_cell.angle_gamma   90.00
#
_symmetry.space_group_name_H-M   'P 1'
#
loop_
_entity.id
_entity.type
_entity.pdbx_description
1 polymer ?
#
loop_
_entity_poly.entity_id
_entity_poly.type
_entity_poly.pdbx_seq_one_letter_code
_entity_poly.pdbx_strand_id
1 'polypeptide(L)'
;MDSPSTEISITKILPDIPGINNIPRTLDLEPFPHKHLMEFLKPDLYDDLCQLFNEVLARGILLPSDPFEPDKFKGFTYGFDAAFWQPPPDFGYPINEFYSSKWIEFFSKLFDVPLSYDISLTFHHQRFNSKPFAAHTDYCVVGMSKRFFFNKKVRQHYFDTPYFIKDETEGKRLNLSVQMRSVVGIFYLNNPPWHEVNGGETGLYDSYESFTLGNPVKKIPPISNSLLTFETTPNSFHTYLPNRAKVRNTMIFWLHTPIKQKINRFQGELPTEYSYARYTK
;
A
#
# COMPACT_ATOMS: atom_id res chain seq x y z
N MET A 1 4.14 15.10 34.73
CA MET A 1 3.97 16.40 34.07
C MET A 1 3.74 16.06 32.61
N ASP A 2 2.48 15.96 32.22
CA ASP A 2 2.11 15.63 30.85
C ASP A 2 2.38 16.86 29.98
N SER A 3 3.29 16.72 29.02
CA SER A 3 3.51 17.76 28.04
C SER A 3 2.23 17.91 27.20
N PRO A 4 1.71 19.14 27.02
CA PRO A 4 0.55 19.34 26.17
C PRO A 4 0.93 18.95 24.74
N SER A 5 0.36 17.87 24.24
CA SER A 5 0.45 17.49 22.83
C SER A 5 -0.10 18.65 22.01
N THR A 6 0.80 19.32 21.29
CA THR A 6 0.44 20.47 20.48
C THR A 6 -0.22 19.94 19.22
N GLU A 7 -1.53 19.70 19.28
CA GLU A 7 -2.34 19.32 18.13
C GLU A 7 -2.40 20.52 17.17
N ILE A 8 -1.43 20.61 16.26
CA ILE A 8 -1.46 21.58 15.16
C ILE A 8 -2.51 21.09 14.15
N SER A 9 -3.76 21.48 14.34
CA SER A 9 -4.86 21.19 13.42
C SER A 9 -4.85 22.17 12.24
N ILE A 10 -4.04 21.88 11.21
CA ILE A 10 -4.14 22.57 9.93
C ILE A 10 -5.29 21.94 9.16
N THR A 11 -6.42 22.65 9.07
CA THR A 11 -7.56 22.18 8.27
C THR A 11 -7.23 22.35 6.77
N LYS A 12 -6.65 21.32 6.16
CA LYS A 12 -6.45 21.28 4.69
C LYS A 12 -7.78 20.94 4.01
N ILE A 13 -8.13 21.60 2.90
CA ILE A 13 -9.30 21.21 2.10
C ILE A 13 -8.90 20.09 1.14
N LEU A 14 -9.27 18.86 1.50
CA LEU A 14 -9.10 17.68 0.65
C LEU A 14 -10.09 17.74 -0.53
N PRO A 15 -9.69 17.30 -1.73
CA PRO A 15 -10.60 17.23 -2.86
C PRO A 15 -11.69 16.21 -2.56
N ASP A 16 -12.91 16.50 -3.00
CA ASP A 16 -14.00 15.53 -2.99
C ASP A 16 -13.75 14.47 -4.07
N ILE A 17 -13.69 13.20 -3.64
CA ILE A 17 -13.54 12.06 -4.53
C ILE A 17 -14.87 11.32 -4.54
N PRO A 18 -15.52 11.17 -5.71
CA PRO A 18 -16.68 10.31 -5.85
C PRO A 18 -16.43 8.93 -5.24
N GLY A 19 -17.40 8.43 -4.46
CA GLY A 19 -17.28 7.12 -3.84
C GLY A 19 -16.48 7.06 -2.53
N ILE A 20 -15.91 8.16 -2.02
CA ILE A 20 -15.29 8.21 -0.68
C ILE A 20 -16.21 8.95 0.29
N ASN A 21 -16.25 8.51 1.56
CA ASN A 21 -16.97 9.21 2.61
C ASN A 21 -16.20 10.45 3.13
N ASN A 22 -16.92 11.39 3.74
CA ASN A 22 -16.30 12.55 4.36
C ASN A 22 -15.53 12.12 5.62
N ILE A 23 -14.20 12.22 5.57
CA ILE A 23 -13.31 11.66 6.60
C ILE A 23 -12.52 12.73 7.36
N PRO A 24 -12.23 12.49 8.65
CA PRO A 24 -11.39 13.36 9.46
C PRO A 24 -10.00 13.56 8.84
N ARG A 25 -9.47 14.78 8.95
CA ARG A 25 -8.29 15.25 8.21
C ARG A 25 -6.99 15.25 9.01
N THR A 26 -7.05 14.88 10.28
CA THR A 26 -5.90 14.85 11.18
C THR A 26 -5.11 13.56 10.96
N LEU A 27 -3.78 13.64 10.91
CA LEU A 27 -2.92 12.47 10.94
C LEU A 27 -2.62 12.08 12.39
N ASP A 28 -2.50 10.78 12.63
CA ASP A 28 -1.80 10.27 13.81
C ASP A 28 -0.30 10.37 13.51
N LEU A 29 0.48 11.05 14.35
CA LEU A 29 1.90 11.28 14.10
C LEU A 29 2.81 10.17 14.65
N GLU A 30 2.33 9.40 15.63
CA GLU A 30 3.08 8.33 16.30
C GLU A 30 2.50 6.95 15.96
N PRO A 31 3.29 5.95 15.56
CA PRO A 31 4.77 5.94 15.51
C PRO A 31 5.41 6.68 14.33
N PHE A 32 4.60 7.01 13.31
CA PHE A 32 4.96 7.84 12.16
C PHE A 32 3.66 8.38 11.54
N PRO A 33 3.71 9.40 10.68
CA PRO A 33 2.51 9.98 10.06
C PRO A 33 1.64 8.94 9.34
N HIS A 34 0.48 8.62 9.91
CA HIS A 34 -0.45 7.64 9.39
C HIS A 34 -1.91 8.00 9.71
N LYS A 35 -2.84 7.26 9.11
CA LYS A 35 -4.26 7.36 9.40
C LYS A 35 -4.94 6.01 9.21
N HIS A 36 -5.84 5.69 10.12
CA HIS A 36 -6.80 4.60 9.96
C HIS A 36 -8.20 5.19 9.80
N LEU A 37 -8.87 4.87 8.70
CA LEU A 37 -10.15 5.43 8.29
C LEU A 37 -11.16 4.29 8.19
N MET A 38 -12.25 4.38 8.96
CA MET A 38 -13.35 3.42 8.92
C MET A 38 -14.40 3.87 7.92
N GLU A 39 -15.12 2.91 7.33
CA GLU A 39 -16.17 3.16 6.33
C GLU A 39 -15.66 4.11 5.23
N PHE A 40 -14.48 3.80 4.68
CA PHE A 40 -13.77 4.74 3.83
C PHE A 40 -14.48 4.95 2.47
N LEU A 41 -14.95 3.88 1.84
CA LEU A 41 -15.72 3.94 0.61
C LEU A 41 -17.23 4.01 0.90
N LYS A 42 -17.96 4.69 0.01
CA LYS A 42 -19.42 4.63 -0.05
C LYS A 42 -19.87 3.19 -0.36
N PRO A 43 -21.05 2.76 0.14
CA PRO A 43 -21.52 1.39 0.01
C PRO A 43 -21.47 0.84 -1.43
N ASP A 44 -22.01 1.57 -2.41
CA ASP A 44 -22.08 1.09 -3.80
C ASP A 44 -20.69 0.77 -4.40
N LEU A 45 -19.73 1.70 -4.26
CA LEU A 45 -18.36 1.48 -4.76
C LEU A 45 -17.65 0.35 -3.98
N TYR A 46 -17.92 0.24 -2.68
CA TYR A 46 -17.36 -0.84 -1.86
C TYR A 46 -17.88 -2.21 -2.30
N ASP A 47 -19.19 -2.33 -2.54
CA ASP A 47 -19.84 -3.57 -2.95
C ASP A 47 -19.35 -4.01 -4.33
N ASP A 48 -19.23 -3.08 -5.29
CA ASP A 48 -18.69 -3.36 -6.61
C ASP A 48 -17.23 -3.83 -6.55
N LEU A 49 -16.42 -3.22 -5.68
CA LEU A 49 -15.02 -3.63 -5.47
C LEU A 49 -14.93 -5.02 -4.83
N CYS A 50 -15.80 -5.33 -3.88
CA CYS A 50 -15.93 -6.65 -3.27
C CYS A 50 -16.37 -7.71 -4.29
N GLN A 51 -17.32 -7.39 -5.16
CA GLN A 51 -17.76 -8.27 -6.24
C GLN A 51 -16.58 -8.58 -7.19
N LEU A 52 -15.88 -7.55 -7.67
CA LEU A 52 -14.70 -7.74 -8.51
C LEU A 52 -13.66 -8.64 -7.86
N PHE A 53 -13.33 -8.39 -6.58
CA PHE A 53 -12.36 -9.19 -5.85
C PHE A 53 -12.76 -10.67 -5.82
N ASN A 54 -14.03 -10.95 -5.52
CA ASN A 54 -14.58 -12.30 -5.46
C ASN A 54 -14.56 -12.97 -6.83
N GLU A 55 -14.93 -12.26 -7.90
CA GLU A 55 -14.89 -12.79 -9.27
C GLU A 55 -13.48 -13.20 -9.69
N VAL A 56 -12.47 -12.38 -9.42
CA VAL A 56 -11.08 -12.70 -9.74
C VAL A 56 -10.59 -13.86 -8.89
N LEU A 57 -10.88 -13.86 -7.59
CA LEU A 57 -10.48 -14.95 -6.69
C LEU A 57 -11.12 -16.29 -7.10
N ALA A 58 -12.36 -16.27 -7.57
CA ALA A 58 -13.09 -17.46 -8.03
C ALA A 58 -12.49 -18.09 -9.30
N ARG A 59 -11.71 -17.34 -10.09
CA ARG A 59 -10.95 -17.89 -11.24
C ARG A 59 -9.77 -18.76 -10.81
N GLY A 60 -9.41 -18.71 -9.52
CA GLY A 60 -8.38 -19.53 -8.91
C GLY A 60 -7.09 -18.78 -8.58
N ILE A 61 -6.19 -19.50 -7.93
CA ILE A 61 -4.87 -19.01 -7.52
C ILE A 61 -3.82 -19.90 -8.20
N LEU A 62 -2.99 -19.30 -9.03
CA LEU A 62 -1.86 -19.94 -9.69
C LEU A 62 -0.81 -20.37 -8.67
N LEU A 63 -0.27 -21.56 -8.82
CA LEU A 63 0.91 -22.00 -8.10
C LEU A 63 2.17 -21.29 -8.64
N PRO A 64 3.27 -21.24 -7.87
CA PRO A 64 4.50 -20.60 -8.34
C PRO A 64 5.08 -21.17 -9.64
N SER A 65 4.78 -22.45 -9.94
CA SER A 65 5.18 -23.15 -11.16
C SER A 65 4.30 -22.88 -12.37
N ASP A 66 3.10 -22.34 -12.16
CA ASP A 66 2.12 -22.17 -13.23
C ASP A 66 2.52 -21.01 -14.15
N PRO A 67 2.17 -21.06 -15.45
CA PRO A 67 2.35 -19.93 -16.34
C PRO A 67 1.57 -18.71 -15.83
N PHE A 68 2.09 -17.51 -16.08
CA PHE A 68 1.40 -16.29 -15.68
C PHE A 68 0.08 -16.13 -16.45
N GLU A 69 -1.02 -16.03 -15.72
CA GLU A 69 -2.34 -15.67 -16.25
C GLU A 69 -2.81 -14.34 -15.62
N PRO A 70 -3.02 -13.28 -16.41
CA PRO A 70 -3.25 -11.92 -15.90
C PRO A 70 -4.61 -11.72 -15.21
N ASP A 71 -5.52 -12.66 -15.38
CA ASP A 71 -6.88 -12.63 -14.85
C ASP A 71 -7.05 -13.45 -13.56
N LYS A 72 -5.96 -14.04 -13.05
CA LYS A 72 -5.94 -14.86 -11.83
C LYS A 72 -4.98 -14.30 -10.79
N PHE A 73 -5.21 -14.68 -9.54
CA PHE A 73 -4.24 -14.45 -8.49
C PHE A 73 -2.98 -15.30 -8.72
N LYS A 74 -1.80 -14.72 -8.53
CA LYS A 74 -0.53 -15.42 -8.49
C LYS A 74 -0.17 -15.76 -7.04
N GLY A 75 0.05 -17.04 -6.76
CA GLY A 75 0.41 -17.52 -5.44
C GLY A 75 1.86 -17.21 -5.06
N PHE A 76 2.06 -17.01 -3.75
CA PHE A 76 3.29 -17.12 -2.96
C PHE A 76 4.61 -17.00 -3.73
N THR A 77 5.01 -15.78 -4.05
CA THR A 77 6.37 -15.50 -4.53
C THR A 77 7.17 -14.78 -3.45
N TYR A 78 8.50 -14.92 -3.50
CA TYR A 78 9.45 -14.12 -2.72
C TYR A 78 9.29 -14.13 -1.18
N GLY A 79 8.81 -15.25 -0.62
CA GLY A 79 8.66 -15.38 0.84
C GLY A 79 7.43 -14.67 1.42
N PHE A 80 6.57 -14.11 0.57
CA PHE A 80 5.27 -13.58 0.98
C PHE A 80 4.25 -14.72 1.03
N ASP A 81 3.62 -14.91 2.18
CA ASP A 81 2.51 -15.84 2.35
C ASP A 81 1.17 -15.17 1.96
N ALA A 82 1.11 -14.62 0.75
CA ALA A 82 -0.09 -14.07 0.15
C ALA A 82 -0.16 -14.43 -1.35
N ALA A 83 -1.37 -14.62 -1.86
CA ALA A 83 -1.63 -14.55 -3.29
C ALA A 83 -1.89 -13.10 -3.68
N PHE A 84 -1.50 -12.69 -4.88
CA PHE A 84 -1.72 -11.33 -5.35
C PHE A 84 -2.26 -11.27 -6.79
N TRP A 85 -3.05 -10.24 -7.07
CA TRP A 85 -3.53 -9.93 -8.42
C TRP A 85 -3.39 -8.43 -8.66
N GLN A 86 -2.94 -8.05 -9.85
CA GLN A 86 -2.82 -6.65 -10.26
C GLN A 86 -3.74 -6.43 -11.46
N PRO A 87 -4.64 -5.44 -11.41
CA PRO A 87 -5.47 -5.12 -12.57
C PRO A 87 -4.61 -4.74 -13.79
N PRO A 88 -4.99 -5.12 -15.01
CA PRO A 88 -4.34 -4.63 -16.22
C PRO A 88 -4.57 -3.11 -16.45
N PRO A 89 -3.74 -2.44 -17.27
CA PRO A 89 -3.79 -0.99 -17.51
C PRO A 89 -5.11 -0.39 -18.02
N ASP A 90 -5.97 -1.21 -18.62
CA ASP A 90 -7.26 -0.80 -19.17
C ASP A 90 -8.44 -1.40 -18.39
N PHE A 91 -8.19 -1.83 -17.14
CA PHE A 91 -9.26 -2.34 -16.30
C PHE A 91 -10.25 -1.21 -15.98
N GLY A 92 -11.53 -1.48 -16.24
CA GLY A 92 -12.59 -0.50 -16.10
C GLY A 92 -13.02 -0.28 -14.64
N TYR A 93 -14.27 0.13 -14.50
CA TYR A 93 -14.94 0.21 -13.20
C TYR A 93 -14.95 -1.15 -12.48
N PRO A 94 -14.80 -1.21 -11.14
CA PRO A 94 -14.64 -0.11 -10.17
C PRO A 94 -13.20 0.41 -9.99
N ILE A 95 -12.22 -0.21 -10.64
CA ILE A 95 -10.80 0.04 -10.39
C ILE A 95 -10.35 1.44 -10.84
N ASN A 96 -10.93 1.93 -11.93
CA ASN A 96 -10.61 3.24 -12.50
C ASN A 96 -10.72 4.41 -11.52
N GLU A 97 -11.56 4.33 -10.47
CA GLU A 97 -11.68 5.37 -9.44
C GLU A 97 -10.36 5.62 -8.71
N PHE A 98 -9.58 4.55 -8.49
CA PHE A 98 -8.28 4.57 -7.82
C PHE A 98 -7.15 5.08 -8.73
N TYR A 99 -7.37 5.14 -10.04
CA TYR A 99 -6.41 5.66 -11.04
C TYR A 99 -6.74 7.11 -11.46
N SER A 100 -7.43 7.87 -10.62
CA SER A 100 -7.79 9.26 -10.91
C SER A 100 -6.76 10.28 -10.40
N SER A 101 -6.68 11.46 -11.04
CA SER A 101 -5.84 12.55 -10.53
C SER A 101 -6.30 13.02 -9.14
N LYS A 102 -7.62 13.04 -8.92
CA LYS A 102 -8.23 13.42 -7.64
C LYS A 102 -7.80 12.49 -6.51
N TRP A 103 -7.70 11.19 -6.78
CA TRP A 103 -7.17 10.20 -5.83
C TRP A 103 -5.77 10.59 -5.37
N ILE A 104 -4.86 10.87 -6.31
CA ILE A 104 -3.49 11.25 -6.02
C ILE A 104 -3.42 12.61 -5.29
N GLU A 105 -4.20 13.59 -5.75
CA GLU A 105 -4.30 14.92 -5.12
C GLU A 105 -4.81 14.85 -3.67
N PHE A 106 -5.72 13.92 -3.37
CA PHE A 106 -6.21 13.69 -2.02
C PHE A 106 -5.09 13.28 -1.07
N PHE A 107 -4.33 12.24 -1.41
CA PHE A 107 -3.23 11.77 -0.57
C PHE A 107 -2.06 12.75 -0.53
N SER A 108 -1.81 13.45 -1.64
CA SER A 108 -0.79 14.51 -1.70
C SER A 108 -1.09 15.61 -0.67
N LYS A 109 -2.35 16.05 -0.58
CA LYS A 109 -2.78 17.04 0.42
C LYS A 109 -2.84 16.48 1.83
N LEU A 110 -3.31 15.23 2.00
CA LEU A 110 -3.41 14.57 3.31
C LEU A 110 -2.03 14.50 4.00
N PHE A 111 -1.00 14.09 3.26
CA PHE A 111 0.36 13.91 3.80
C PHE A 111 1.29 15.11 3.60
N ASP A 112 0.86 16.15 2.87
CA ASP A 112 1.74 17.25 2.44
C ASP A 112 2.97 16.78 1.65
N VAL A 113 2.75 15.82 0.76
CA VAL A 113 3.79 15.23 -0.07
C VAL A 113 3.47 15.52 -1.53
N PRO A 114 4.37 16.15 -2.30
CA PRO A 114 4.19 16.24 -3.75
C PRO A 114 4.26 14.84 -4.34
N LEU A 115 3.13 14.34 -4.85
CA LEU A 115 3.06 13.03 -5.49
C LEU A 115 3.16 13.19 -7.00
N SER A 116 3.85 12.25 -7.65
CA SER A 116 3.74 12.07 -9.10
C SER A 116 2.41 11.40 -9.43
N TYR A 117 1.99 11.51 -10.69
CA TYR A 117 0.83 10.79 -11.19
C TYR A 117 1.16 9.31 -11.48
N ASP A 118 1.98 8.67 -10.66
CA ASP A 118 2.38 7.27 -10.80
C ASP A 118 1.80 6.45 -9.63
N ILE A 119 1.11 5.37 -9.95
CA ILE A 119 0.45 4.49 -8.97
C ILE A 119 0.69 3.02 -9.28
N SER A 120 0.90 2.24 -8.23
CA SER A 120 0.86 0.77 -8.26
C SER A 120 -0.28 0.33 -7.35
N LEU A 121 -1.07 -0.65 -7.77
CA LEU A 121 -2.20 -1.17 -7.01
C LEU A 121 -2.26 -2.69 -7.19
N THR A 122 -2.41 -3.41 -6.10
CA THR A 122 -2.43 -4.87 -6.07
C THR A 122 -3.43 -5.36 -5.05
N PHE A 123 -4.25 -6.33 -5.42
CA PHE A 123 -5.07 -7.11 -4.49
C PHE A 123 -4.25 -8.23 -3.88
N HIS A 124 -4.40 -8.43 -2.58
CA HIS A 124 -3.73 -9.47 -1.81
C HIS A 124 -4.79 -10.32 -1.13
N HIS A 125 -4.63 -11.65 -1.22
CA HIS A 125 -5.41 -12.65 -0.52
C HIS A 125 -4.46 -13.49 0.36
N GLN A 126 -4.54 -13.28 1.67
CA GLN A 126 -3.90 -14.12 2.67
C GLN A 126 -4.88 -15.20 3.14
N ARG A 127 -4.46 -16.47 3.06
CA ARG A 127 -5.22 -17.62 3.55
C ARG A 127 -5.15 -17.67 5.07
N PHE A 128 -5.96 -18.51 5.70
CA PHE A 128 -5.82 -18.78 7.13
C PHE A 128 -4.40 -19.31 7.44
N ASN A 129 -3.83 -18.95 8.59
CA ASN A 129 -2.48 -19.33 8.99
C ASN A 129 -1.36 -18.87 8.04
N SER A 130 -1.61 -17.82 7.25
CA SER A 130 -0.56 -17.21 6.45
C SER A 130 0.53 -16.65 7.38
N LYS A 131 1.78 -16.99 7.06
CA LYS A 131 2.99 -16.58 7.80
C LYS A 131 3.14 -15.06 7.83
N PRO A 132 3.73 -14.52 8.91
CA PRO A 132 4.02 -13.10 8.95
C PRO A 132 5.02 -12.72 7.87
N PHE A 133 4.96 -11.47 7.46
CA PHE A 133 5.99 -10.90 6.60
C PHE A 133 7.10 -10.26 7.45
N ALA A 134 8.29 -10.08 6.88
CA ALA A 134 9.32 -9.29 7.54
C ALA A 134 8.85 -7.83 7.61
N ALA A 135 9.05 -7.17 8.76
CA ALA A 135 8.75 -5.75 8.79
C ALA A 135 9.68 -4.98 7.86
N HIS A 136 9.13 -3.94 7.27
CA HIS A 136 9.75 -3.14 6.23
C HIS A 136 9.17 -1.73 6.30
N THR A 137 9.78 -0.79 5.58
CA THR A 137 9.37 0.62 5.61
C THR A 137 8.61 1.06 4.37
N ASP A 138 8.63 0.24 3.31
CA ASP A 138 8.22 0.64 1.96
C ASP A 138 8.94 1.88 1.40
N TYR A 139 10.01 2.33 2.06
CA TYR A 139 10.86 3.42 1.60
C TYR A 139 11.88 2.88 0.58
N CYS A 140 11.45 2.70 -0.67
CA CYS A 140 12.28 2.10 -1.72
C CYS A 140 12.17 2.81 -3.07
N VAL A 141 13.21 2.62 -3.88
CA VAL A 141 13.30 3.05 -5.28
C VAL A 141 12.60 2.03 -6.17
N VAL A 142 11.79 2.52 -7.11
CA VAL A 142 10.99 1.69 -8.00
C VAL A 142 11.01 2.19 -9.44
N GLY A 143 10.78 1.29 -10.38
CA GLY A 143 10.64 1.55 -11.80
C GLY A 143 9.18 1.54 -12.24
N MET A 144 8.77 2.58 -12.97
CA MET A 144 7.45 2.70 -13.57
C MET A 144 7.56 2.61 -15.09
N SER A 145 6.70 1.81 -15.71
CA SER A 145 6.63 1.68 -17.17
C SER A 145 6.30 3.02 -17.79
N LYS A 146 6.98 3.43 -18.86
CA LYS A 146 6.61 4.66 -19.60
C LYS A 146 5.45 4.46 -20.58
N ARG A 147 4.81 3.28 -20.59
CA ARG A 147 3.81 2.92 -21.61
C ARG A 147 2.37 2.96 -21.10
N PHE A 148 2.15 2.64 -19.83
CA PHE A 148 0.80 2.42 -19.30
C PHE A 148 0.27 3.66 -18.62
N PHE A 149 -0.66 4.33 -19.31
CA PHE A 149 -1.32 5.52 -18.80
C PHE A 149 -2.84 5.32 -18.78
N PHE A 150 -3.42 5.44 -17.60
CA PHE A 150 -4.83 5.63 -17.41
C PHE A 150 -5.21 7.10 -17.67
N ASN A 151 -6.22 7.30 -18.52
CA ASN A 151 -6.71 8.63 -18.92
C ASN A 151 -5.61 9.63 -19.36
N LYS A 152 -4.52 9.12 -19.97
CA LYS A 152 -3.35 9.90 -20.43
C LYS A 152 -2.61 10.70 -19.34
N LYS A 153 -2.97 10.54 -18.07
CA LYS A 153 -2.41 11.34 -16.96
C LYS A 153 -1.76 10.46 -15.89
N VAL A 154 -2.45 9.40 -15.48
CA VAL A 154 -2.02 8.56 -14.37
C VAL A 154 -1.30 7.35 -14.92
N ARG A 155 -0.04 7.16 -14.54
CA ARG A 155 0.78 6.03 -14.94
C ARG A 155 0.60 4.87 -14.00
N GLN A 156 0.29 3.71 -14.56
CA GLN A 156 0.07 2.49 -13.82
C GLN A 156 1.32 1.60 -13.89
N HIS A 157 1.75 1.07 -12.74
CA HIS A 157 2.64 -0.07 -12.73
C HIS A 157 1.90 -1.33 -13.21
N TYR A 158 2.56 -2.26 -13.88
CA TYR A 158 1.99 -3.55 -14.27
C TYR A 158 3.06 -4.65 -14.29
N PHE A 159 2.68 -5.92 -14.15
CA PHE A 159 3.59 -7.06 -13.92
C PHE A 159 4.67 -7.29 -14.97
N ASP A 160 4.50 -6.79 -16.19
CA ASP A 160 5.49 -6.88 -17.26
C ASP A 160 6.67 -5.90 -17.08
N THR A 161 6.65 -5.11 -16.00
CA THR A 161 7.61 -4.06 -15.73
C THR A 161 8.44 -4.40 -14.49
N PRO A 162 9.78 -4.38 -14.58
CA PRO A 162 10.63 -4.50 -13.39
C PRO A 162 10.32 -3.40 -12.38
N TYR A 163 9.73 -3.78 -11.24
CA TYR A 163 9.29 -2.80 -10.24
C TYR A 163 10.40 -2.37 -9.30
N PHE A 164 11.13 -3.32 -8.71
CA PHE A 164 12.26 -2.99 -7.84
C PHE A 164 13.51 -2.80 -8.69
N ILE A 165 14.07 -1.59 -8.61
CA ILE A 165 15.33 -1.23 -9.28
C ILE A 165 16.23 -0.53 -8.27
N LYS A 166 17.54 -0.64 -8.48
CA LYS A 166 18.55 -0.12 -7.57
C LYS A 166 18.58 1.40 -7.55
N ASP A 167 18.57 2.01 -8.74
CA ASP A 167 18.82 3.44 -8.91
C ASP A 167 18.36 3.98 -10.28
N GLU A 168 18.66 5.26 -10.52
CA GLU A 168 18.40 5.93 -11.81
C GLU A 168 19.21 5.32 -12.98
N THR A 169 20.38 4.74 -12.74
CA THR A 169 21.22 4.13 -13.77
C THR A 169 20.56 2.87 -14.32
N GLU A 170 20.08 2.01 -13.42
CA GLU A 170 19.30 0.83 -13.80
C GLU A 170 17.99 1.22 -14.50
N GLY A 171 17.28 2.21 -13.97
CA GLY A 171 16.05 2.68 -14.62
C GLY A 171 16.27 3.20 -16.04
N LYS A 172 17.36 3.94 -16.30
CA LYS A 172 17.74 4.36 -17.66
C LYS A 172 18.02 3.16 -18.57
N ARG A 173 18.80 2.19 -18.10
CA ARG A 173 19.12 0.95 -18.83
C ARG A 173 17.87 0.16 -19.21
N LEU A 174 16.86 0.14 -18.34
CA LEU A 174 15.59 -0.56 -18.55
C LEU A 174 14.50 0.32 -19.19
N ASN A 175 14.82 1.58 -19.54
CA ASN A 175 13.87 2.57 -20.05
C ASN A 175 12.63 2.81 -19.16
N LEU A 176 12.83 2.84 -17.84
CA LEU A 176 11.80 3.07 -16.84
C LEU A 176 11.79 4.53 -16.35
N SER A 177 10.65 4.98 -15.82
CA SER A 177 10.58 6.19 -15.00
C SER A 177 10.90 5.80 -13.57
N VAL A 178 11.97 6.35 -13.01
CA VAL A 178 12.42 5.98 -11.65
C VAL A 178 11.73 6.87 -10.64
N GLN A 179 11.11 6.24 -9.64
CA GLN A 179 10.35 6.91 -8.59
C GLN A 179 10.71 6.34 -7.21
N MET A 180 10.21 6.97 -6.15
CA MET A 180 10.17 6.40 -4.81
C MET A 180 8.74 6.25 -4.33
N ARG A 181 8.42 5.12 -3.70
CA ARG A 181 7.18 4.98 -2.92
C ARG A 181 7.14 6.09 -1.87
N SER A 182 6.00 6.77 -1.77
CA SER A 182 5.85 7.97 -0.94
C SER A 182 4.66 7.90 0.00
N VAL A 183 3.54 7.35 -0.47
CA VAL A 183 2.36 7.08 0.36
C VAL A 183 1.91 5.66 0.06
N VAL A 184 1.62 4.91 1.12
CA VAL A 184 1.03 3.57 1.05
C VAL A 184 -0.41 3.66 1.51
N GLY A 185 -1.29 2.89 0.88
CA GLY A 185 -2.60 2.59 1.42
C GLY A 185 -2.87 1.09 1.40
N ILE A 186 -3.38 0.59 2.52
CA ILE A 186 -3.81 -0.79 2.73
C ILE A 186 -5.31 -0.70 3.00
N PHE A 187 -6.11 -0.95 1.96
CA PHE A 187 -7.56 -0.98 2.06
C PHE A 187 -8.02 -2.41 2.35
N TYR A 188 -8.73 -2.59 3.45
CA TYR A 188 -9.27 -3.88 3.86
C TYR A 188 -10.67 -4.05 3.26
N LEU A 189 -10.86 -5.13 2.51
CA LEU A 189 -12.10 -5.40 1.78
C LEU A 189 -12.45 -6.87 1.88
N ASN A 190 -13.74 -7.20 1.87
CA ASN A 190 -14.21 -8.58 1.82
C ASN A 190 -13.59 -9.49 2.91
N ASN A 191 -13.30 -8.92 4.08
CA ASN A 191 -12.87 -9.65 5.26
C ASN A 191 -14.09 -10.10 6.06
N PRO A 192 -14.06 -11.31 6.64
CA PRO A 192 -15.09 -11.72 7.60
C PRO A 192 -15.05 -10.82 8.85
N PRO A 193 -16.12 -10.80 9.66
CA PRO A 193 -16.11 -10.10 10.95
C PRO A 193 -14.87 -10.44 11.78
N TRP A 194 -14.17 -9.41 12.25
CA TRP A 194 -12.88 -9.53 12.90
C TRP A 194 -12.98 -9.39 14.42
N HIS A 195 -12.15 -10.17 15.13
CA HIS A 195 -11.92 -10.10 16.56
C HIS A 195 -10.42 -10.29 16.82
N GLU A 196 -9.89 -9.80 17.94
CA GLU A 196 -8.46 -9.83 18.27
C GLU A 196 -7.85 -11.24 18.18
N VAL A 197 -8.58 -12.26 18.63
CA VAL A 197 -8.13 -13.66 18.57
C VAL A 197 -7.88 -14.17 17.15
N ASN A 198 -8.46 -13.52 16.13
CA ASN A 198 -8.30 -13.93 14.74
C ASN A 198 -6.92 -13.58 14.16
N GLY A 199 -6.22 -12.59 14.74
CA GLY A 199 -4.98 -12.03 14.18
C GLY A 199 -5.18 -11.34 12.81
N GLY A 200 -4.10 -11.21 12.03
CA GLY A 200 -4.16 -10.61 10.68
C GLY A 200 -4.07 -9.08 10.66
N GLU A 201 -3.75 -8.46 11.79
CA GLU A 201 -3.56 -7.02 11.90
C GLU A 201 -2.36 -6.55 11.08
N THR A 202 -2.34 -5.26 10.75
CA THR A 202 -1.11 -4.58 10.35
C THR A 202 -0.47 -3.98 11.59
N GLY A 203 0.72 -4.47 11.97
CA GLY A 203 1.51 -3.92 13.07
C GLY A 203 2.34 -2.73 12.61
N LEU A 204 2.35 -1.65 13.38
CA LEU A 204 3.20 -0.46 13.20
C LEU A 204 4.21 -0.39 14.34
N TYR A 205 5.45 -0.04 14.01
CA TYR A 205 6.58 0.00 14.95
C TYR A 205 7.18 1.42 14.97
N ASP A 206 7.65 1.86 16.13
CA ASP A 206 8.30 3.16 16.32
C ASP A 206 9.79 3.16 15.97
N SER A 207 10.38 1.97 15.84
CA SER A 207 11.81 1.80 15.72
C SER A 207 12.17 0.45 15.10
N TYR A 208 13.40 0.37 14.58
CA TYR A 208 13.98 -0.89 14.15
C TYR A 208 14.09 -1.90 15.30
N GLU A 209 14.34 -1.45 16.53
CA GLU A 209 14.42 -2.32 17.71
C GLU A 209 13.06 -2.91 18.09
N SER A 210 12.01 -2.08 18.16
CA SER A 210 10.63 -2.55 18.37
C SER A 210 10.24 -3.59 17.31
N PHE A 211 10.68 -3.38 16.07
CA PHE A 211 10.55 -4.36 14.98
C PHE A 211 11.26 -5.68 15.28
N THR A 212 12.56 -5.68 15.60
CA THR A 212 13.34 -6.92 15.76
C THR A 212 12.85 -7.76 16.94
N LEU A 213 12.25 -7.12 17.94
CA LEU A 213 11.60 -7.78 19.07
C LEU A 213 10.19 -8.28 18.76
N GLY A 214 9.61 -7.91 17.61
CA GLY A 214 8.26 -8.31 17.21
C GLY A 214 7.14 -7.64 18.01
N ASN A 215 7.41 -6.46 18.58
CA ASN A 215 6.51 -5.76 19.51
C ASN A 215 5.93 -4.48 18.88
N PRO A 216 4.90 -4.58 18.02
CA PRO A 216 4.30 -3.39 17.40
C PRO A 216 3.66 -2.50 18.47
N VAL A 217 3.91 -1.19 18.39
CA VAL A 217 3.32 -0.20 19.30
C VAL A 217 1.86 0.11 18.94
N LYS A 218 1.46 -0.16 17.69
CA LYS A 218 0.08 -0.06 17.23
C LYS A 218 -0.27 -1.25 16.35
N LYS A 219 -1.48 -1.80 16.50
CA LYS A 219 -2.03 -2.86 15.66
C LYS A 219 -3.31 -2.37 15.01
N ILE A 220 -3.38 -2.45 13.69
CA ILE A 220 -4.53 -2.01 12.92
C ILE A 220 -5.34 -3.23 12.48
N PRO A 221 -6.59 -3.38 12.94
CA PRO A 221 -7.39 -4.55 12.62
C PRO A 221 -7.84 -4.52 11.16
N PRO A 222 -7.90 -5.68 10.47
CA PRO A 222 -8.28 -5.76 9.06
C PRO A 222 -9.81 -5.71 8.85
N ILE A 223 -10.46 -4.67 9.36
CA ILE A 223 -11.91 -4.51 9.28
C ILE A 223 -12.30 -4.10 7.85
N SER A 224 -13.27 -4.80 7.27
CA SER A 224 -13.81 -4.47 5.95
C SER A 224 -14.25 -3.01 5.81
N ASN A 225 -14.03 -2.45 4.63
CA ASN A 225 -14.25 -1.03 4.30
C ASN A 225 -13.46 -0.06 5.18
N SER A 226 -12.25 -0.45 5.62
CA SER A 226 -11.32 0.46 6.29
C SER A 226 -10.02 0.65 5.49
N LEU A 227 -9.41 1.82 5.63
CA LEU A 227 -8.14 2.19 5.00
C LEU A 227 -7.12 2.52 6.07
N LEU A 228 -6.01 1.79 6.09
CA LEU A 228 -4.77 2.25 6.72
C LEU A 228 -3.91 2.93 5.65
N THR A 229 -3.50 4.17 5.87
CA THR A 229 -2.59 4.89 4.97
C THR A 229 -1.51 5.61 5.75
N PHE A 230 -0.31 5.71 5.19
CA PHE A 230 0.83 6.37 5.83
C PHE A 230 1.82 6.90 4.79
N GLU A 231 2.59 7.91 5.21
CA GLU A 231 3.76 8.34 4.45
C GLU A 231 4.87 7.31 4.62
N THR A 232 5.49 6.89 3.52
CA THR A 232 6.72 6.09 3.61
C THR A 232 7.87 6.99 4.06
N THR A 233 8.58 6.56 5.09
CA THR A 233 9.74 7.24 5.64
C THR A 233 10.83 6.20 5.93
N PRO A 234 12.08 6.60 6.20
CA PRO A 234 13.10 5.67 6.66
C PRO A 234 12.71 4.87 7.92
N ASN A 235 11.72 5.34 8.69
CA ASN A 235 11.28 4.74 9.94
C ASN A 235 9.82 4.26 9.94
N SER A 236 9.14 4.22 8.78
CA SER A 236 7.74 3.76 8.69
C SER A 236 7.61 2.23 8.75
N PHE A 237 8.21 1.62 9.76
CA PHE A 237 8.28 0.17 9.95
C PHE A 237 6.88 -0.38 10.20
N HIS A 238 6.48 -1.34 9.37
CA HIS A 238 5.21 -2.02 9.49
C HIS A 238 5.31 -3.47 9.00
N THR A 239 4.38 -4.30 9.45
CA THR A 239 4.26 -5.67 8.93
C THR A 239 2.83 -6.20 9.00
N TYR A 240 2.58 -7.26 8.24
CA TYR A 240 1.43 -8.13 8.43
C TYR A 240 1.69 -9.10 9.60
N LEU A 241 0.81 -9.07 10.61
CA LEU A 241 0.82 -10.03 11.71
C LEU A 241 0.06 -11.30 11.31
N PRO A 242 0.46 -12.50 11.79
CA PRO A 242 -0.17 -13.75 11.37
C PRO A 242 -1.67 -13.77 11.69
N ASN A 243 -2.47 -14.23 10.74
CA ASN A 243 -3.86 -14.58 10.98
C ASN A 243 -3.97 -16.03 11.45
N ARG A 244 -4.86 -16.28 12.41
CA ARG A 244 -5.02 -17.60 13.05
C ARG A 244 -6.32 -18.29 12.67
N ALA A 245 -7.36 -17.52 12.35
CA ALA A 245 -8.71 -18.07 12.22
C ALA A 245 -9.46 -17.66 10.95
N LYS A 246 -9.03 -16.59 10.28
CA LYS A 246 -9.78 -15.97 9.17
C LYS A 246 -8.84 -15.54 8.06
N VAL A 247 -9.30 -15.60 6.82
CA VAL A 247 -8.60 -14.99 5.68
C VAL A 247 -8.46 -13.48 5.88
N ARG A 248 -7.47 -12.89 5.23
CA ARG A 248 -7.30 -11.45 5.13
C ARG A 248 -7.16 -11.06 3.66
N ASN A 249 -7.97 -10.11 3.26
CA ASN A 249 -8.09 -9.59 1.91
C ASN A 249 -7.80 -8.10 1.97
N THR A 250 -6.92 -7.64 1.10
CA THR A 250 -6.56 -6.22 1.00
C THR A 250 -6.38 -5.79 -0.44
N MET A 251 -6.66 -4.53 -0.72
CA MET A 251 -6.16 -3.82 -1.89
C MET A 251 -5.09 -2.87 -1.39
N ILE A 252 -3.86 -3.06 -1.85
CA ILE A 252 -2.72 -2.24 -1.48
C ILE A 252 -2.39 -1.33 -2.66
N PHE A 253 -2.18 -0.05 -2.40
CA PHE A 253 -1.69 0.88 -3.41
C PHE A 253 -0.49 1.68 -2.89
N TRP A 254 0.38 2.04 -3.84
CA TRP A 254 1.54 2.87 -3.62
C TRP A 254 1.47 4.07 -4.55
N LEU A 255 1.59 5.25 -3.96
CA LEU A 255 1.74 6.52 -4.67
C LEU A 255 3.19 6.96 -4.57
N HIS A 256 3.67 7.63 -5.61
CA HIS A 256 5.09 7.84 -5.78
C HIS A 256 5.48 9.31 -5.85
N THR A 257 6.77 9.58 -5.77
CA THR A 257 7.36 10.89 -6.01
C THR A 257 8.71 10.72 -6.72
N PRO A 258 9.22 11.73 -7.45
CA PRO A 258 10.58 11.70 -7.96
C PRO A 258 11.61 11.56 -6.84
N ILE A 259 12.62 10.72 -7.03
CA ILE A 259 13.69 10.44 -6.04
C ILE A 259 14.20 11.72 -5.35
N LYS A 260 14.54 12.75 -6.14
CA LYS A 260 15.11 14.01 -5.62
C LYS A 260 14.21 14.68 -4.58
N GLN A 261 12.89 14.60 -4.73
CA GLN A 261 11.95 15.18 -3.78
C GLN A 261 11.99 14.44 -2.44
N LYS A 262 12.06 13.11 -2.47
CA LYS A 262 12.10 12.29 -1.26
C LYS A 262 13.43 12.43 -0.51
N ILE A 263 14.56 12.44 -1.24
CA ILE A 263 15.89 12.75 -0.70
C ILE A 263 15.90 14.09 0.03
N ASN A 264 15.38 15.14 -0.64
CA ASN A 264 15.33 16.48 -0.05
C ASN A 264 14.44 16.52 1.21
N ARG A 265 13.32 15.77 1.22
CA ARG A 265 12.38 15.75 2.34
C ARG A 265 12.98 15.15 3.60
N PHE A 266 13.79 14.10 3.48
CA PHE A 266 14.36 13.40 4.64
C PHE A 266 15.85 13.66 4.86
N GLN A 267 16.45 14.59 4.10
CA GLN A 267 17.85 15.00 4.22
C GLN A 267 18.83 13.81 4.23
N GLY A 268 18.49 12.73 3.53
CA GLY A 268 19.15 11.43 3.66
C GLY A 268 19.58 10.85 2.32
N GLU A 269 20.45 9.85 2.40
CA GLU A 269 20.86 9.04 1.25
C GLU A 269 19.68 8.18 0.75
N LEU A 270 19.79 7.71 -0.50
CA LEU A 270 18.88 6.70 -1.01
C LEU A 270 18.88 5.47 -0.08
N PRO A 271 17.75 4.77 0.08
CA PRO A 271 17.73 3.52 0.82
C PRO A 271 18.80 2.58 0.25
N THR A 272 19.76 2.22 1.10
CA THR A 272 20.89 1.36 0.74
C THR A 272 20.39 -0.08 0.64
N GLU A 273 20.02 -0.49 -0.57
CA GLU A 273 19.54 -1.83 -0.95
C GLU A 273 18.32 -2.33 -0.16
N TYR A 274 17.19 -2.45 -0.85
CA TYR A 274 15.98 -3.16 -0.42
C TYR A 274 15.59 -2.92 1.04
N SER A 275 14.61 -2.04 1.27
CA SER A 275 13.94 -1.81 2.56
C SER A 275 13.32 -3.06 3.25
N TYR A 276 13.62 -4.26 2.75
CA TYR A 276 13.50 -5.52 3.48
C TYR A 276 14.69 -5.59 4.44
N ALA A 277 14.44 -5.51 5.75
CA ALA A 277 15.43 -5.90 6.74
C ALA A 277 16.03 -7.24 6.29
N ARG A 278 17.33 -7.25 6.02
CA ARG A 278 18.09 -8.34 5.38
C ARG A 278 17.51 -9.70 5.76
N TYR A 279 17.05 -10.47 4.76
CA TYR A 279 16.90 -11.91 4.87
C TYR A 279 18.30 -12.53 5.01
N THR A 280 18.98 -12.28 6.13
CA THR A 280 20.21 -12.95 6.52
C THR A 280 19.87 -13.85 7.70
N LYS A 281 19.63 -15.12 7.40
CA LYS A 281 20.27 -16.20 8.15
C LYS A 281 21.15 -16.96 7.19
#